data_AF-A0A2D6X9C8-F1
#
_entry.id   AF-A0A2D6X9C8-F1
#
_cell.length_a   1.000
_cell.length_b   1.000
_cell.length_c   1.000
_cell.angle_alpha   90.00
_cell.angle_beta   90.00
_cell.angle_gamma   90.00
#
_symmetry.space_group_name_H-M   'P 1'
#
loop_
_entity.id
_entity.type
_entity.pdbx_description
1 polymer ?
#
loop_
_entity_poly.entity_id
_entity_poly.type
_entity_poly.pdbx_seq_one_letter_code
_entity_poly.pdbx_strand_id
1 'polypeptide(L)'
;MVLDWVRDTGIGANSQEDFPPYVVDVYIPDLDLAIEIDGPFHLSKRDKKRDNILLAQGIDTWRIPLKKVKVSYKEEFLKEFWERVNEKIHG
;
A
#
# COMPACT_ATOMS: atom_id res chain seq x y z
N MET A 1 -0.23 -4.26 -11.75
CA MET A 1 -1.14 -5.27 -11.16
C MET A 1 -1.89 -4.73 -9.94
N VAL A 2 -1.26 -4.56 -8.77
CA VAL A 2 -1.96 -3.98 -7.58
C VAL A 2 -2.45 -2.55 -7.86
N LEU A 3 -1.62 -1.72 -8.50
CA LEU A 3 -2.03 -0.40 -8.98
C LEU A 3 -3.33 -0.45 -9.82
N ASP A 4 -3.38 -1.37 -10.78
CA ASP A 4 -4.53 -1.52 -11.68
C ASP A 4 -5.76 -1.99 -10.90
N TRP A 5 -5.60 -2.88 -9.93
CA TRP A 5 -6.70 -3.32 -9.08
C TRP A 5 -7.31 -2.19 -8.25
N VAL A 6 -6.50 -1.24 -7.78
CA VAL A 6 -7.00 -0.04 -7.09
C VAL A 6 -7.70 0.88 -8.09
N ARG A 7 -7.09 1.14 -9.25
CA ARG A 7 -7.68 2.01 -10.27
C ARG A 7 -9.00 1.45 -10.83
N ASP A 8 -9.12 0.13 -10.93
CA ASP A 8 -10.35 -0.58 -11.33
C ASP A 8 -11.52 -0.29 -10.36
N THR A 9 -11.26 0.11 -9.11
CA THR A 9 -12.31 0.52 -8.15
C THR A 9 -12.78 1.97 -8.35
N GLY A 10 -12.14 2.72 -9.25
CA GLY A 10 -12.39 4.14 -9.46
C GLY A 10 -11.61 5.07 -8.51
N ILE A 11 -10.75 4.54 -7.65
CA ILE A 11 -9.92 5.33 -6.71
C ILE A 11 -8.60 5.70 -7.40
N GLY A 12 -8.20 6.97 -7.25
CA GLY A 12 -6.94 7.48 -7.80
C GLY A 12 -5.73 6.88 -7.09
N ALA A 13 -4.75 6.41 -7.87
CA ALA A 13 -3.52 5.84 -7.33
C ALA A 13 -2.31 6.12 -8.24
N ASN A 14 -1.16 6.35 -7.63
CA ASN A 14 0.13 6.59 -8.28
C ASN A 14 1.04 5.38 -8.08
N SER A 15 1.89 5.09 -9.07
CA SER A 15 2.94 4.08 -8.95
C SER A 15 4.28 4.73 -8.67
N GLN A 16 5.10 4.10 -7.84
CA GLN A 16 6.47 4.54 -7.57
C GLN A 16 6.53 6.02 -7.11
N GLU A 17 5.69 6.36 -6.14
CA GLU A 17 5.63 7.73 -5.60
C GLU A 17 6.82 7.99 -4.67
N ASP A 18 7.47 9.14 -4.85
CA ASP A 18 8.64 9.55 -4.08
C ASP A 18 8.25 10.08 -2.70
N PHE A 19 8.77 9.43 -1.65
CA PHE A 19 8.74 9.90 -0.27
C PHE A 19 10.16 9.87 0.31
N PRO A 20 11.01 10.85 -0.03
CA PRO A 20 12.44 10.79 0.26
C PRO A 20 12.75 10.43 1.73
N PRO A 21 13.64 9.44 1.98
CA PRO A 21 14.56 8.81 1.03
C PRO A 21 14.02 7.53 0.36
N TYR A 22 12.72 7.27 0.40
CA TYR A 22 12.09 6.06 -0.10
C TYR A 22 11.19 6.34 -1.30
N VAL A 23 10.87 5.27 -2.02
CA VAL A 23 9.85 5.24 -3.07
C VAL A 23 8.88 4.15 -2.67
N VAL A 24 7.58 4.43 -2.73
CA VAL A 24 6.53 3.46 -2.41
C VAL A 24 5.95 2.88 -3.69
N ASP A 25 5.63 1.58 -3.71
CA ASP A 25 5.18 0.91 -4.94
C ASP A 25 3.86 1.48 -5.48
N VAL A 26 2.89 1.70 -4.59
CA VAL A 26 1.60 2.32 -4.91
C VAL A 26 1.22 3.32 -3.82
N TYR A 27 0.83 4.53 -4.20
CA TYR A 27 0.31 5.55 -3.29
C TYR A 27 -1.12 5.93 -3.64
N ILE A 28 -1.97 6.08 -2.64
CA ILE A 28 -3.38 6.45 -2.75
C ILE A 28 -3.59 7.76 -1.98
N PRO A 29 -3.59 8.91 -2.67
CA PRO A 29 -3.64 10.23 -2.02
C PRO A 29 -4.88 10.43 -1.15
N ASP A 30 -6.06 10.01 -1.62
CA ASP A 30 -7.32 10.23 -0.91
C ASP A 30 -7.43 9.46 0.42
N LEU A 31 -6.53 8.50 0.66
CA LEU A 31 -6.52 7.67 1.87
C LEU A 31 -5.27 7.91 2.74
N ASP A 32 -4.34 8.77 2.29
CA ASP A 32 -2.97 8.86 2.82
C ASP A 32 -2.35 7.46 3.03
N LEU A 33 -2.43 6.61 1.99
CA LEU A 33 -2.07 5.19 2.08
C LEU A 33 -1.01 4.81 1.06
N ALA A 34 0.11 4.27 1.54
CA ALA A 34 1.13 3.60 0.75
C ALA A 34 0.91 2.07 0.78
N ILE A 35 0.96 1.42 -0.37
CA ILE A 35 0.97 -0.04 -0.50
C ILE A 35 2.34 -0.48 -1.00
N GLU A 36 2.92 -1.46 -0.32
CA GLU A 36 4.28 -1.96 -0.53
C GLU A 36 4.25 -3.45 -0.83
N ILE A 37 4.84 -3.88 -1.96
CA ILE A 37 4.85 -5.27 -2.40
C ILE A 37 6.14 -5.92 -1.94
N ASP A 38 6.02 -6.71 -0.88
CA ASP A 38 7.18 -7.17 -0.15
C ASP A 38 7.82 -8.45 -0.77
N GLY A 39 8.92 -8.30 -1.53
CA GLY A 39 9.79 -9.41 -2.00
C GLY A 39 10.39 -10.32 -0.90
N PRO A 40 11.03 -11.46 -1.25
CA PRO A 40 11.45 -12.47 -0.26
C PRO A 40 12.64 -12.07 0.64
N PHE A 41 13.33 -10.96 0.35
CA PHE A 41 14.57 -10.56 1.02
C PHE A 41 14.41 -9.34 1.95
N HIS A 42 13.22 -9.13 2.52
CA HIS A 42 12.99 -7.98 3.41
C HIS A 42 13.86 -7.96 4.65
N LEU A 43 14.47 -6.80 4.89
CA LEU A 43 15.28 -6.51 6.06
C LEU A 43 14.41 -5.74 7.07
N SER A 44 13.75 -6.48 7.96
CA SER A 44 12.77 -5.99 8.95
C SER A 44 13.15 -4.72 9.73
N LYS A 45 14.44 -4.47 9.96
CA LYS A 45 14.92 -3.23 10.62
C LYS A 45 14.82 -1.98 9.74
N ARG A 46 15.02 -2.10 8.43
CA ARG A 46 14.86 -0.98 7.48
C ARG A 46 13.39 -0.66 7.26
N ASP A 47 12.56 -1.69 7.28
CA ASP A 47 11.11 -1.58 7.15
C ASP A 47 10.51 -0.72 8.25
N LYS A 48 10.82 -1.02 9.51
CA LYS A 48 10.32 -0.22 10.64
C LYS A 48 10.74 1.24 10.58
N LYS A 49 11.94 1.54 10.09
CA LYS A 49 12.41 2.93 9.93
C LYS A 49 11.61 3.65 8.84
N ARG A 50 11.39 2.99 7.70
CA ARG A 50 10.57 3.54 6.60
C ARG A 50 9.15 3.81 7.07
N ASP A 51 8.51 2.81 7.68
CA ASP A 51 7.12 2.90 8.09
C ASP A 51 6.93 4.03 9.13
N ASN A 52 7.88 4.21 10.06
CA ASN A 52 7.85 5.34 10.99
C ASN A 52 8.00 6.71 10.31
N ILE A 53 8.78 6.80 9.23
CA ILE A 53 8.96 8.05 8.48
C ILE A 53 7.70 8.40 7.70
N LEU A 54 7.10 7.41 7.03
CA LEU A 54 5.82 7.58 6.32
C LEU A 54 4.70 7.95 7.30
N LEU A 55 4.61 7.25 8.43
CA LEU A 55 3.61 7.56 9.47
C LEU A 55 3.79 8.97 10.05
N ALA A 56 5.04 9.43 10.23
CA ALA A 56 5.30 10.80 10.66
C ALA A 56 4.85 11.87 9.63
N GLN A 57 4.65 11.48 8.38
CA GLN A 57 4.07 12.30 7.32
C GLN A 57 2.55 12.12 7.19
N GLY A 58 1.92 11.34 8.08
CA GLY A 58 0.49 11.01 8.04
C GLY A 58 0.14 9.85 7.12
N ILE A 59 1.13 9.16 6.56
CA ILE A 59 0.93 8.13 5.54
C ILE A 59 0.95 6.75 6.19
N ASP A 60 -0.17 6.04 6.11
CA ASP A 60 -0.26 4.65 6.53
C ASP A 60 0.42 3.74 5.50
N THR A 61 1.01 2.63 5.97
CA THR A 61 1.69 1.67 5.09
C THR A 61 1.03 0.29 5.18
N TRP A 62 0.53 -0.22 4.06
CA TRP A 62 -0.01 -1.57 3.92
C TRP A 62 0.94 -2.45 3.11
N ARG A 63 1.62 -3.36 3.80
CA ARG A 63 2.58 -4.30 3.20
C ARG A 63 1.90 -5.59 2.75
N ILE A 64 2.12 -5.96 1.50
CA ILE A 64 1.59 -7.18 0.89
C ILE A 64 2.78 -8.05 0.44
N PRO A 65 3.04 -9.21 1.06
CA PRO A 65 4.10 -10.09 0.61
C PRO A 65 3.91 -10.51 -0.84
N LEU A 66 4.96 -10.42 -1.66
CA LEU A 66 4.95 -10.82 -3.08
C LEU A 66 4.41 -12.24 -3.29
N LYS A 67 4.66 -13.15 -2.32
CA LYS A 67 4.12 -14.51 -2.34
C LYS A 67 2.59 -14.60 -2.31
N LYS A 68 1.91 -13.60 -1.73
CA LYS A 68 0.45 -13.46 -1.73
C LYS A 68 -0.05 -12.96 -3.06
N VAL A 69 0.71 -12.07 -3.72
CA VAL A 69 0.39 -11.46 -5.01
C VAL A 69 0.55 -12.49 -6.15
N LYS A 70 -0.32 -13.52 -6.15
CA LYS A 70 -0.48 -14.58 -7.17
C LYS A 70 -1.91 -14.54 -7.74
N VAL A 71 -2.16 -15.33 -8.79
CA VAL A 71 -3.34 -15.25 -9.69
C VAL A 71 -4.71 -15.16 -8.97
N SER A 72 -4.87 -15.68 -7.74
CA SER A 72 -6.15 -15.63 -7.01
C SER A 72 -6.26 -14.58 -5.89
N TYR A 73 -5.31 -13.65 -5.75
CA TYR A 73 -5.30 -12.71 -4.60
C TYR A 73 -6.12 -11.43 -4.81
N LYS A 74 -6.64 -11.19 -6.02
CA LYS A 74 -7.40 -9.95 -6.30
C LYS A 74 -8.62 -9.81 -5.40
N GLU A 75 -9.39 -10.88 -5.19
CA GLU A 75 -10.61 -10.84 -4.37
C GLU A 75 -10.30 -10.55 -2.89
N GLU A 76 -9.31 -11.23 -2.33
CA GLU A 76 -8.83 -11.00 -0.96
C GLU A 76 -8.29 -9.58 -0.80
N PHE A 77 -7.48 -9.12 -1.75
CA PHE A 77 -7.00 -7.74 -1.79
C PHE A 77 -8.15 -6.74 -1.78
N LEU A 78 -9.15 -6.90 -2.65
CA LEU A 78 -10.27 -5.95 -2.75
C LEU A 78 -11.09 -5.93 -1.45
N LYS A 79 -11.27 -7.07 -0.80
CA LYS A 79 -11.94 -7.13 0.50
C LYS A 79 -11.17 -6.33 1.55
N GLU A 80 -9.87 -6.63 1.74
CA GLU A 80 -9.02 -5.91 2.70
C GLU A 80 -8.93 -4.42 2.36
N PHE A 81 -8.88 -4.07 1.07
CA PHE A 81 -8.84 -2.68 0.61
C PHE A 81 -10.10 -1.90 1.00
N TRP A 82 -11.30 -2.45 0.75
CA TRP A 82 -12.54 -1.77 1.11
C TRP A 82 -12.76 -1.64 2.61
N GLU A 83 -12.26 -2.58 3.42
CA GLU A 83 -12.23 -2.43 4.88
C GLU A 83 -11.46 -1.15 5.26
N ARG A 84 -10.29 -0.91 4.65
CA ARG A 84 -9.48 0.30 4.89
C ARG A 84 -10.11 1.58 4.39
N VAL A 85 -10.74 1.54 3.22
CA VAL A 85 -11.49 2.70 2.70
C VAL A 85 -12.61 3.08 3.67
N ASN A 86 -13.36 2.10 4.17
CA ASN A 86 -14.46 2.34 5.10
C ASN A 86 -13.95 2.92 6.43
N GLU A 87 -12.83 2.41 6.95
CA GLU A 87 -12.17 2.96 8.15
C GLU A 87 -11.75 4.42 7.96
N LYS A 88 -11.22 4.80 6.78
CA LYS A 88 -10.80 6.18 6.50
C LYS A 88 -11.96 7.16 6.29
N ILE A 89 -13.08 6.69 5.72
CA ILE A 89 -14.25 7.54 5.44
C ILE A 89 -15.10 7.76 6.70
N HIS A 90 -15.22 6.76 7.57
CA HIS A 90 -16.11 6.81 8.73
C HIS A 90 -15.39 6.92 10.09
N GLY A 91 -14.06 6.86 10.08
CA GLY A 91 -13.21 7.02 11.27
C GLY A 91 -12.96 8.47 11.67
#